data_AF-A0A660A9Q0-F1
#
_entry.id   AF-A0A660A9Q0-F1
#
_cell.length_a   1.000
_cell.length_b   1.000
_cell.length_c   1.000
_cell.angle_alpha   90.00
_cell.angle_beta   90.00
_cell.angle_gamma   90.00
#
_symmetry.space_group_name_H-M   'P 1'
#
loop_
_entity.id
_entity.type
_entity.pdbx_description
1 polymer ?
#
loop_
_entity_poly.entity_id
_entity_poly.type
_entity_poly.pdbx_seq_one_letter_code
_entity_poly.pdbx_strand_id
1 'polypeptide(L)'
;MSLIPEKSRTDSLFYKWFLNYQATMALVITLLAFLTIFVFTKISFLFMPVISFFAVIMLPLVISTILYYLTNPLVDLINHLGPNRPSSIFIVFGLITLLFVWAISGFVPMVQTQLTSFIE
;
A
#
# COMPACT_ATOMS: atom_id res chain seq x y z
N MET A 1 -25.78 -34.40 57.94
CA MET A 1 -24.76 -33.97 56.97
C MET A 1 -25.30 -32.77 56.21
N SER A 2 -25.19 -31.55 56.74
CA SER A 2 -25.77 -30.35 56.10
C SER A 2 -24.76 -29.70 55.16
N LEU A 3 -25.15 -29.56 53.91
CA LEU A 3 -24.38 -28.93 52.85
C LEU A 3 -24.28 -27.42 53.13
N ILE A 4 -23.09 -26.93 53.44
CA ILE A 4 -22.80 -25.50 53.45
C ILE A 4 -22.83 -25.06 51.98
N PRO A 5 -23.68 -24.09 51.58
CA PRO A 5 -23.68 -23.61 50.21
C PRO A 5 -22.36 -22.89 49.95
N GLU A 6 -21.59 -23.39 48.98
CA GLU A 6 -20.36 -22.76 48.51
C GLU A 6 -20.72 -21.42 47.86
N LYS A 7 -20.35 -20.31 48.51
CA LYS A 7 -20.61 -18.95 48.03
C LYS A 7 -19.84 -18.71 46.73
N SER A 8 -20.50 -18.84 45.59
CA SER A 8 -19.90 -18.59 44.27
C SER A 8 -19.50 -17.11 44.13
N ARG A 9 -18.34 -16.83 43.50
CA ARG A 9 -17.77 -15.47 43.29
C ARG A 9 -18.70 -14.46 42.59
N THR A 10 -19.86 -14.88 42.11
CA THR A 10 -20.85 -14.10 41.35
C THR A 10 -21.67 -13.13 42.20
N ASP A 11 -21.51 -13.14 43.53
CA ASP A 11 -22.24 -12.23 44.45
C ASP A 11 -21.56 -10.88 44.71
N SER A 12 -20.46 -10.58 44.03
CA SER A 12 -19.85 -9.25 44.05
C SER A 12 -20.78 -8.21 43.43
N LEU A 13 -21.03 -7.09 44.13
CA LEU A 13 -21.84 -5.97 43.63
C LEU A 13 -21.27 -5.39 42.33
N PHE A 14 -19.95 -5.43 42.16
CA PHE A 14 -19.27 -5.09 40.91
C PHE A 14 -19.62 -6.07 39.79
N TYR A 15 -19.70 -7.37 40.08
CA TYR A 15 -20.08 -8.37 39.09
C TYR A 15 -21.51 -8.15 38.58
N LYS A 16 -22.46 -7.92 39.49
CA LYS A 16 -23.87 -7.73 39.12
C LYS A 16 -24.16 -6.40 38.43
N TRP A 17 -23.42 -5.32 38.75
CA TRP A 17 -23.67 -3.99 38.18
C TRP A 17 -22.79 -3.66 36.97
N PHE A 18 -21.52 -4.06 36.99
CA PHE A 18 -20.54 -3.73 35.95
C PHE A 18 -20.40 -4.85 34.91
N LEU A 19 -20.24 -6.11 35.37
CA LEU A 19 -19.93 -7.24 34.49
C LEU A 19 -21.18 -7.86 33.84
N ASN A 20 -22.34 -7.79 34.51
CA ASN A 20 -23.59 -8.38 34.02
C ASN A 20 -24.37 -7.45 33.06
N TYR A 21 -24.04 -6.16 33.01
CA TYR A 21 -24.71 -5.19 32.13
C TYR A 21 -24.03 -5.18 30.76
N GLN A 22 -24.71 -5.74 29.75
CA GLN A 22 -24.20 -5.92 28.39
C GLN A 22 -23.69 -4.61 27.74
N ALA A 23 -24.35 -3.48 28.00
CA ALA A 23 -23.94 -2.17 27.50
C ALA A 23 -22.63 -1.68 28.15
N THR A 24 -22.49 -1.82 29.48
CA THR A 24 -21.28 -1.42 30.22
C THR A 24 -20.07 -2.24 29.77
N MET A 25 -20.25 -3.56 29.58
CA MET A 25 -19.19 -4.42 29.07
C MET A 25 -18.79 -4.07 27.63
N ALA A 26 -19.76 -3.77 26.76
CA ALA A 26 -19.47 -3.30 25.40
C ALA A 26 -18.69 -1.97 25.39
N LEU A 27 -19.03 -1.03 26.28
CA LEU A 27 -18.30 0.23 26.44
C LEU A 27 -16.87 -0.01 26.90
N VAL A 28 -16.64 -0.89 27.88
CA VAL A 28 -15.29 -1.22 28.37
C VAL A 28 -14.45 -1.86 27.29
N ILE A 29 -14.99 -2.82 26.54
CA ILE A 29 -14.29 -3.47 25.42
C ILE A 29 -13.94 -2.44 24.34
N THR A 30 -14.90 -1.58 23.99
CA THR A 30 -14.70 -0.52 23.00
C THR A 30 -13.64 0.48 23.45
N LEU A 31 -13.68 0.88 24.73
CA LEU A 31 -12.68 1.75 25.34
C LEU A 31 -11.28 1.11 25.31
N LEU A 32 -11.16 -0.17 25.66
CA LEU A 32 -9.90 -0.91 25.59
C LEU A 32 -9.37 -1.00 24.16
N ALA A 33 -10.24 -1.24 23.17
CA ALA A 33 -9.87 -1.27 21.76
C ALA A 33 -9.33 0.10 21.31
N PHE A 34 -10.03 1.19 21.63
CA PHE A 34 -9.56 2.54 21.34
C PHE A 34 -8.26 2.88 22.06
N LEU A 35 -8.11 2.50 23.32
CA LEU A 35 -6.86 2.70 24.07
C LEU A 35 -5.70 1.96 23.41
N THR A 36 -5.94 0.73 22.96
CA THR A 36 -4.94 -0.08 22.24
C THR A 36 -4.51 0.60 20.94
N ILE A 37 -5.48 1.03 20.12
CA ILE A 37 -5.20 1.79 18.89
C ILE A 37 -4.44 3.09 19.20
N PHE A 38 -4.84 3.81 20.25
CA PHE A 38 -4.17 5.04 20.69
C PHE A 38 -2.71 4.79 21.04
N VAL A 39 -2.42 3.71 21.78
CA VAL A 39 -1.03 3.32 22.09
C VAL A 39 -0.25 3.01 20.81
N PHE A 40 -0.83 2.26 19.86
CA PHE A 40 -0.22 2.01 18.55
C PHE A 40 0.15 3.30 17.81
N THR A 41 -0.68 4.35 17.87
CA THR A 41 -0.33 5.64 17.25
C THR A 41 0.88 6.30 17.90
N LYS A 42 1.10 6.12 19.22
CA LYS A 42 2.25 6.69 19.94
C LYS A 42 3.56 5.94 19.69
N ILE A 43 3.50 4.62 19.50
CA ILE A 43 4.67 3.80 19.16
C ILE A 43 4.90 3.68 17.65
N SER A 44 4.07 4.32 16.82
CA SER A 44 4.15 4.29 15.35
C SER A 44 5.52 4.70 14.80
N PHE A 45 6.26 5.54 15.54
CA PHE A 45 7.63 5.93 15.22
C PHE A 45 8.58 4.73 15.03
N LEU A 46 8.37 3.63 15.75
CA LEU A 46 9.18 2.42 15.59
C LEU A 46 8.95 1.70 14.24
N PHE A 47 7.75 1.87 13.66
CA PHE A 47 7.38 1.26 12.38
C PHE A 47 7.67 2.19 11.18
N MET A 48 7.87 3.50 11.41
CA MET A 48 8.19 4.46 10.36
C MET A 48 9.37 4.03 9.48
N PRO A 49 10.53 3.58 10.02
CA PRO A 49 11.66 3.19 9.19
C PRO A 49 11.35 2.06 8.19
N VAL A 50 10.54 1.08 8.61
CA VAL A 50 10.14 -0.05 7.76
C VAL A 50 9.26 0.45 6.60
N ILE A 51 8.23 1.24 6.92
CA ILE A 51 7.31 1.78 5.93
C ILE A 51 8.06 2.72 4.97
N SER A 52 8.92 3.60 5.48
CA SER A 52 9.73 4.52 4.69
C SER A 52 10.69 3.79 3.75
N PHE A 53 11.31 2.68 4.20
CA PHE A 53 12.15 1.85 3.34
C PHE A 53 11.36 1.31 2.15
N PHE A 54 10.18 0.72 2.41
CA PHE A 54 9.30 0.27 1.34
C PHE A 54 8.85 1.44 0.45
N ALA A 55 8.47 2.59 1.01
CA ALA A 55 8.04 3.74 0.22
C ALA A 55 9.11 4.21 -0.79
N VAL A 56 10.39 4.18 -0.40
CA VAL A 56 11.51 4.59 -1.26
C VAL A 56 11.80 3.56 -2.36
N ILE A 57 11.76 2.26 -2.06
CA ILE A 57 12.08 1.20 -3.03
C ILE A 57 10.90 0.79 -3.91
N MET A 58 9.66 0.99 -3.44
CA MET A 58 8.46 0.51 -4.12
C MET A 58 8.28 1.19 -5.47
N LEU A 59 8.52 2.51 -5.56
CA LEU A 59 8.39 3.25 -6.81
C LEU A 59 9.36 2.73 -7.90
N PRO A 60 10.69 2.68 -7.70
CA PRO A 60 11.60 2.12 -8.70
C PRO A 60 11.34 0.64 -8.96
N LEU A 61 10.89 -0.15 -7.97
CA LEU A 61 10.57 -1.56 -8.16
C LEU A 61 9.34 -1.78 -9.05
N VAL A 62 8.27 -1.00 -8.85
CA VAL A 62 7.07 -1.05 -9.69
C VAL A 62 7.41 -0.63 -11.12
N ILE A 63 8.14 0.48 -11.29
CA ILE A 63 8.60 0.94 -12.61
C ILE A 63 9.44 -0.14 -13.28
N SER A 64 10.41 -0.73 -12.57
CA SER A 64 11.26 -1.80 -13.09
C SER A 64 10.45 -3.04 -13.50
N THR A 65 9.45 -3.42 -12.71
CA THR A 65 8.58 -4.57 -13.00
C THR A 65 7.77 -4.34 -14.27
N ILE A 66 7.16 -3.16 -14.40
CA ILE A 66 6.41 -2.78 -15.60
C ILE A 66 7.34 -2.73 -16.81
N LEU A 67 8.48 -2.03 -16.71
CA LEU A 67 9.45 -1.94 -17.80
C LEU A 67 9.98 -3.31 -18.22
N TYR A 68 10.31 -4.19 -17.27
CA TYR A 68 10.74 -5.54 -17.55
C TYR A 68 9.66 -6.31 -18.32
N TYR A 69 8.42 -6.24 -17.85
CA TYR A 69 7.31 -6.96 -18.46
C TYR A 69 6.94 -6.43 -19.86
N LEU A 70 7.15 -5.14 -20.12
CA LEU A 70 6.96 -4.55 -21.45
C LEU A 70 8.14 -4.83 -22.37
N THR A 71 9.37 -4.72 -21.85
CA THR A 71 10.60 -4.80 -22.66
C THR A 71 10.93 -6.24 -23.03
N ASN A 72 10.81 -7.19 -22.09
CA ASN A 72 11.15 -8.59 -22.34
C ASN A 72 10.41 -9.21 -23.53
N PRO A 73 9.08 -9.09 -23.70
CA PRO A 73 8.39 -9.64 -24.87
C PRO A 73 8.78 -8.93 -26.17
N LEU A 74 9.04 -7.62 -26.15
CA LEU A 74 9.54 -6.88 -27.32
C LEU A 74 10.93 -7.36 -27.73
N VAL A 75 11.80 -7.58 -26.74
CA VAL A 75 13.15 -8.11 -26.94
C VAL A 75 13.08 -9.52 -27.51
N ASP A 76 12.23 -10.40 -26.96
CA ASP A 76 12.08 -11.77 -27.45
C ASP A 76 11.51 -11.81 -28.88
N LEU A 77 10.57 -10.93 -29.22
CA LEU A 77 10.03 -10.81 -30.59
C LEU A 77 11.12 -10.40 -31.59
N ILE A 78 11.99 -9.46 -31.21
CA ILE A 78 13.13 -9.06 -32.03
C ILE A 78 14.19 -10.15 -32.07
N ASN A 79 14.46 -10.84 -30.96
CA ASN A 79 15.43 -11.93 -30.89
C ASN A 79 15.03 -13.11 -31.79
N HIS A 80 13.73 -13.36 -31.99
CA HIS A 80 13.24 -14.35 -32.97
C HIS A 80 13.58 -13.99 -34.43
N LEU A 81 13.84 -12.72 -34.73
CA LEU A 81 14.25 -12.27 -36.07
C LEU A 81 15.75 -12.50 -36.35
N GLY A 82 16.50 -13.09 -35.41
CA GLY A 82 17.91 -13.44 -35.56
C GLY A 82 18.99 -12.61 -34.82
N PRO A 83 18.76 -11.41 -34.24
CA PRO A 83 19.79 -10.70 -33.49
C PRO A 83 20.07 -11.34 -32.12
N ASN A 84 21.32 -11.21 -31.66
CA ASN A 84 21.73 -11.65 -30.32
C ASN A 84 21.01 -10.84 -29.23
N ARG A 85 20.65 -11.49 -28.10
CA ARG A 85 19.98 -10.86 -26.94
C ARG A 85 20.46 -9.45 -26.58
N PRO A 86 21.76 -9.15 -26.41
CA PRO A 86 22.20 -7.79 -26.09
C PRO A 86 21.87 -6.78 -27.20
N SER A 87 22.01 -7.14 -28.47
CA SER A 87 21.64 -6.29 -29.61
C SER A 87 20.14 -6.00 -29.64
N SER A 88 19.30 -7.00 -29.35
CA SER A 88 17.84 -6.83 -29.24
C SER A 88 17.45 -5.87 -28.13
N ILE A 89 18.12 -5.93 -26.97
CA ILE A 89 17.92 -4.97 -25.87
C ILE A 89 18.24 -3.53 -26.33
N PHE A 90 19.37 -3.31 -27.00
CA PHE A 90 19.75 -1.99 -27.52
C PHE A 90 18.72 -1.45 -28.53
N ILE A 91 18.22 -2.31 -29.42
CA ILE A 91 17.21 -1.93 -30.41
C ILE A 91 15.91 -1.52 -29.72
N VAL A 92 15.42 -2.29 -28.75
CA VAL A 92 14.19 -1.98 -28.01
C VAL A 92 14.32 -0.69 -27.22
N PHE A 93 15.44 -0.48 -26.53
CA PHE A 93 15.69 0.78 -25.82
C PHE A 93 15.75 1.98 -26.76
N GLY A 94 16.38 1.82 -27.93
CA GLY A 94 16.39 2.84 -28.98
C GLY A 94 14.98 3.18 -29.49
N LEU A 95 14.17 2.16 -29.76
CA LEU A 95 12.77 2.30 -30.17
C LEU A 95 11.95 3.05 -29.11
N ILE A 96 12.06 2.64 -27.84
CA ILE A 96 11.37 3.29 -26.71
C ILE A 96 11.77 4.77 -26.63
N THR A 97 13.06 5.08 -26.71
CA THR A 97 13.57 6.46 -26.65
C THR A 97 13.02 7.30 -27.79
N LEU A 98 12.97 6.75 -29.01
CA LEU A 98 12.42 7.43 -30.18
C LEU A 98 10.91 7.68 -30.03
N LEU A 99 10.17 6.71 -29.49
CA LEU A 99 8.76 6.88 -29.15
C LEU A 99 8.54 7.98 -28.09
N PHE A 100 9.40 8.06 -27.07
CA PHE A 100 9.34 9.14 -26.08
C PHE A 100 9.55 10.51 -26.70
N VAL A 101 10.58 10.67 -27.55
CA VAL A 101 10.84 11.94 -28.23
C VAL A 101 9.66 12.35 -29.11
N TRP A 102 9.12 11.40 -29.88
CA TRP A 102 7.94 11.64 -30.71
C TRP A 102 6.70 12.02 -29.87
N ALA A 103 6.44 11.29 -28.78
CA ALA A 103 5.33 11.55 -27.88
C ALA A 103 5.44 12.95 -27.23
N ILE A 104 6.61 13.30 -26.68
CA ILE A 104 6.84 14.61 -26.06
C ILE A 104 6.69 15.73 -27.09
N SER A 105 7.25 15.55 -28.30
CA SER A 105 7.16 16.55 -29.37
C SER A 105 5.72 16.86 -29.79
N GLY A 106 4.80 15.89 -29.73
CA GLY A 106 3.37 16.12 -30.00
C GLY A 106 2.56 16.54 -28.77
N PHE A 107 2.92 16.02 -27.60
CA PHE A 107 2.20 16.27 -26.35
C PHE A 107 2.43 17.68 -25.81
N VAL A 108 3.67 18.17 -25.82
CA VAL A 108 4.02 19.51 -25.35
C VAL A 108 3.19 20.60 -26.04
N PRO A 109 3.12 20.69 -27.38
CA PRO A 109 2.32 21.73 -28.04
C PRO A 109 0.82 21.54 -27.76
N MET A 110 0.31 20.31 -27.68
CA MET A 110 -1.10 20.05 -27.35
C MET A 110 -1.47 20.53 -25.95
N VAL A 111 -0.60 20.33 -24.96
CA VAL A 111 -0.82 20.85 -23.61
C VAL A 111 -0.71 22.37 -23.59
N GLN A 112 0.26 22.95 -24.32
CA GLN A 112 0.40 24.40 -24.43
C GLN A 112 -0.87 25.04 -25.01
N THR A 113 -1.38 24.53 -26.12
CA THR A 113 -2.59 25.08 -26.76
C THR A 113 -3.82 24.92 -25.88
N GLN A 114 -3.94 23.80 -25.15
CA GLN A 114 -5.00 23.61 -24.16
C GLN A 114 -4.91 24.65 -23.04
N LEU A 115 -3.73 24.81 -22.43
CA LEU A 115 -3.55 25.76 -21.31
C LEU A 115 -3.79 27.21 -21.73
N THR A 116 -3.35 27.63 -22.91
CA THR A 116 -3.60 29.00 -23.41
C THR A 116 -5.09 29.24 -23.65
N SER A 117 -5.84 28.24 -24.12
CA SER A 117 -7.29 28.36 -24.37
C SER A 117 -8.15 28.47 -23.11
N PHE A 118 -7.60 28.17 -21.92
CA PHE A 118 -8.28 28.37 -20.63
C PHE A 118 -8.00 29.74 -20.01
N ILE A 119 -6.92 30.40 -20.43
CA ILE A 119 -6.48 31.69 -19.90
C ILE A 119 -7.04 32.85 -20.74
N GLU A 120 -7.19 32.65 -22.05
CA GLU A 120 -8.02 33.51 -22.92
C GLU A 120 -9.51 33.28 -22.70
#